data_AF-A0AB39YCZ6-F1
#
_entry.id   AF-A0AB39YCZ6-F1
#
_cell.length_a   1.000
_cell.length_b   1.000
_cell.length_c   1.000
_cell.angle_alpha   90.00
_cell.angle_beta   90.00
_cell.angle_gamma   90.00
#
_symmetry.space_group_name_H-M   'P 1'
#
loop_
_entity.id
_entity.type
_entity.pdbx_description
1 polymer ?
#
loop_
_entity_poly.entity_id
_entity_poly.type
_entity_poly.pdbx_seq_one_letter_code
_entity_poly.pdbx_strand_id
1 'polypeptide(L)'
;MNVHRVNAAAGVIHAAMEKGKILPANAAYALEAAGLLQSPESAAELAQLREQAASLRQEIYDIRLRRDDARAGREDAEREADRLRKRVAELEGATAFEVPRPGNAFPLLVQRSYGHTDRWSICDREGRRWTRHVGWCPEFGGIADEHLRDDARFTLAEALPLARRLAAEDPHDSLLHHTYRLGHDLPEMPRG
;
A
#
# COMPACT_ATOMS: atom_id res chain seq x y z
N MET A 1 25.95 -35.26 46.35
CA MET A 1 25.80 -34.44 47.59
C MET A 1 27.15 -34.38 48.29
N ASN A 2 27.76 -33.19 48.42
CA ASN A 2 29.10 -33.07 49.03
C ASN A 2 28.98 -33.13 50.56
N VAL A 3 29.24 -34.31 51.13
CA VAL A 3 29.11 -34.61 52.57
C VAL A 3 29.87 -33.60 53.45
N HIS A 4 31.02 -33.09 52.98
CA HIS A 4 31.79 -32.11 53.73
C HIS A 4 31.10 -30.74 53.82
N ARG A 5 30.42 -30.30 52.75
CA ARG A 5 29.65 -29.04 52.76
C ARG A 5 28.40 -29.14 53.63
N VAL A 6 27.71 -30.28 53.57
CA VAL A 6 26.53 -30.54 54.41
C VAL A 6 26.94 -30.57 55.90
N ASN A 7 28.06 -31.21 56.23
CA ASN A 7 28.56 -31.25 57.60
C ASN A 7 29.04 -29.87 58.10
N ALA A 8 29.70 -29.08 57.24
CA ALA A 8 30.07 -27.71 57.57
C ALA A 8 28.84 -26.81 57.79
N ALA A 9 27.83 -26.92 56.93
CA ALA A 9 26.56 -26.21 57.08
C ALA A 9 25.83 -26.60 58.37
N ALA A 10 25.77 -27.89 58.69
CA ALA A 10 25.20 -28.39 59.94
C ALA A 10 25.92 -27.81 61.17
N GLY A 11 27.26 -27.74 61.14
CA GLY A 11 28.06 -27.13 62.21
C GLY A 11 27.81 -25.63 62.38
N VAL A 12 27.66 -24.88 61.28
CA VAL A 12 27.34 -23.45 61.31
C VAL A 12 25.94 -23.19 61.84
N ILE A 13 24.95 -24.00 61.43
CA ILE A 13 23.58 -23.92 61.96
C ILE A 13 23.59 -24.21 63.47
N HIS A 14 24.28 -25.27 63.90
CA HIS A 14 24.40 -25.64 65.32
C HIS A 14 25.03 -24.51 66.16
N ALA A 15 26.13 -23.92 65.68
CA ALA A 15 26.79 -22.80 66.37
C ALA A 15 25.92 -21.52 66.40
N ALA A 16 25.09 -21.29 65.38
CA ALA A 16 24.14 -20.19 65.36
C ALA A 16 22.96 -20.41 66.34
N MET A 17 22.54 -21.67 66.50
CA MET A 17 21.54 -22.08 67.48
C MET A 17 22.02 -21.89 68.92
N GLU A 18 23.25 -22.33 69.25
CA GLU A 18 23.82 -22.19 70.61
C GLU A 18 23.93 -20.73 71.06
N LYS A 19 24.10 -19.80 70.11
CA LYS A 19 24.18 -18.35 70.39
C LYS A 19 22.81 -17.67 70.43
N GLY A 20 21.71 -18.42 70.26
CA GLY A 20 20.33 -17.91 70.28
C GLY A 20 20.00 -16.91 69.16
N LYS A 21 20.78 -16.89 68.07
CA LYS A 21 20.71 -15.81 67.07
C LYS A 21 19.67 -16.04 65.98
N ILE A 22 19.39 -17.30 65.61
CA ILE A 22 18.53 -17.63 64.46
C ILE A 22 17.85 -18.98 64.70
N LEU A 23 16.58 -19.11 64.28
CA LEU A 23 15.89 -20.41 64.24
C LEU A 23 16.57 -21.34 63.21
N PRO A 24 16.81 -22.62 63.54
CA PRO A 24 17.52 -23.57 62.67
C PRO A 24 16.89 -23.71 61.28
N ALA A 25 15.55 -23.74 61.24
CA ALA A 25 14.80 -23.81 59.99
C ALA A 25 15.10 -22.61 59.07
N ASN A 26 15.20 -21.40 59.63
CA ASN A 26 15.49 -20.18 58.87
C ASN A 26 16.94 -20.19 58.34
N ALA A 27 17.89 -20.72 59.13
CA ALA A 27 19.28 -20.84 58.71
C ALA A 27 19.44 -21.90 57.59
N ALA A 28 18.79 -23.05 57.72
CA ALA A 28 18.77 -24.07 56.68
C ALA A 28 18.11 -23.55 55.39
N TYR A 29 16.98 -22.83 55.51
CA TYR A 29 16.30 -22.23 54.37
C TYR A 29 17.15 -21.18 53.67
N ALA A 30 17.88 -20.35 54.41
CA ALA A 30 18.81 -19.37 53.84
C ALA A 30 20.00 -20.04 53.11
N LEU A 31 20.52 -21.15 53.65
CA LEU A 31 21.62 -21.90 53.03
C LEU A 31 21.17 -22.64 51.75
N GLU A 32 19.95 -23.19 51.76
CA GLU A 32 19.33 -23.80 50.57
C GLU A 32 19.01 -22.73 49.51
N ALA A 33 18.44 -21.59 49.91
CA ALA A 33 18.15 -20.46 49.01
C ALA A 33 19.40 -19.83 48.40
N ALA A 34 20.51 -19.83 49.15
CA ALA A 34 21.83 -19.43 48.65
C ALA A 34 22.51 -20.50 47.78
N GLY A 35 21.91 -21.69 47.62
CA GLY A 35 22.47 -22.80 46.84
C GLY A 35 23.68 -23.48 47.48
N LEU A 36 23.97 -23.21 48.76
CA LEU A 36 25.18 -23.68 49.45
C LEU A 36 25.13 -25.17 49.81
N LEU A 37 23.93 -25.76 49.84
CA LEU A 37 23.68 -27.18 50.09
C LEU A 37 23.62 -28.03 48.80
N GLN A 38 23.61 -27.39 47.63
CA GLN A 38 23.58 -28.08 46.34
C GLN A 38 24.94 -28.69 45.99
N SER A 39 24.91 -29.77 45.19
CA SER A 39 26.14 -30.26 44.55
C SER A 39 26.55 -29.29 43.43
N PRO A 40 27.85 -29.20 43.10
CA PRO A 40 28.30 -28.31 42.03
C PRO A 40 27.65 -28.65 40.68
N GLU A 41 27.34 -29.91 40.43
CA GLU A 41 26.65 -30.37 39.22
C GLU A 41 25.20 -29.86 39.17
N SER A 42 24.44 -30.01 40.27
CA SER A 42 23.06 -29.49 40.33
C SER A 42 23.00 -27.97 40.25
N ALA A 43 23.97 -27.28 40.86
CA ALA A 43 24.06 -25.82 40.78
C ALA A 43 24.37 -25.35 39.34
N ALA A 44 25.24 -26.07 38.63
CA ALA A 44 25.56 -25.78 37.22
C ALA A 44 24.36 -26.04 36.30
N GLU A 45 23.66 -27.15 36.47
CA GLU A 45 22.46 -27.47 35.69
C GLU A 45 21.36 -26.41 35.91
N LEU A 46 21.13 -26.01 37.16
CA LEU A 46 20.14 -25.00 37.49
C LEU A 46 20.52 -23.60 36.96
N ALA A 47 21.81 -23.27 36.91
CA ALA A 47 22.30 -22.07 36.24
C ALA A 47 22.04 -22.13 34.73
N GLN A 48 22.34 -23.26 34.08
CA GLN A 48 22.09 -23.47 32.65
C GLN A 48 20.61 -23.38 32.30
N LEU A 49 19.73 -24.01 33.10
CA LEU A 49 18.28 -23.94 32.90
C LEU A 49 17.74 -22.52 33.07
N ARG A 50 18.30 -21.74 34.00
CA ARG A 50 17.93 -20.32 34.18
C ARG A 50 18.34 -19.48 32.99
N GLU A 51 19.52 -19.71 32.43
CA GLU A 51 20.00 -19.02 31.23
C GLU A 51 19.14 -19.38 30.01
N GLN A 52 18.84 -20.67 29.82
CA GLN A 52 17.92 -21.12 28.77
C GLN A 52 16.52 -20.52 28.92
N ALA A 53 15.99 -20.48 30.15
CA ALA A 53 14.69 -19.86 30.41
C ALA A 53 14.71 -18.35 30.13
N ALA A 54 15.81 -17.65 30.42
CA ALA A 54 15.96 -16.24 30.08
C ALA A 54 16.01 -16.03 28.56
N SER A 55 16.78 -16.85 27.85
CA SER A 55 16.87 -16.82 26.39
C SER A 55 15.52 -17.07 25.73
N LEU A 56 14.81 -18.12 26.14
CA LEU A 56 13.48 -18.45 25.59
C LEU A 56 12.45 -17.36 25.88
N ARG A 57 12.50 -16.73 27.06
CA ARG A 57 11.63 -15.60 27.39
C ARG A 57 11.89 -14.41 26.47
N GLN A 58 13.15 -14.12 26.18
CA GLN A 58 13.52 -13.05 25.26
C GLN A 58 13.05 -13.38 23.84
N GLU A 59 13.25 -14.61 23.37
CA GLU A 59 12.80 -15.04 22.06
C GLU A 59 11.27 -14.96 21.92
N ILE A 60 10.52 -15.39 22.93
CA ILE A 60 9.04 -15.26 22.95
C ILE A 60 8.63 -13.79 22.87
N TYR A 61 9.34 -12.89 23.57
CA TYR A 61 9.06 -11.46 23.51
C TYR A 61 9.27 -10.92 22.09
N ASP A 62 10.42 -11.23 21.47
CA ASP A 62 10.75 -10.77 20.12
C ASP A 62 9.75 -11.31 19.08
N ILE A 63 9.36 -12.59 19.20
CA ILE A 63 8.35 -13.20 18.32
C ILE A 63 7.00 -12.50 18.46
N ARG A 64 6.57 -12.20 19.70
CA ARG A 64 5.31 -11.49 19.95
C ARG A 64 5.35 -10.09 19.35
N LEU A 65 6.44 -9.36 19.53
CA LEU A 65 6.61 -8.03 18.98
C LEU A 65 6.50 -8.05 17.44
N ARG A 66 7.28 -8.93 16.77
CA ARG A 66 7.24 -9.09 15.31
C ARG A 66 5.85 -9.48 14.79
N ARG A 67 5.13 -10.33 15.54
CA ARG A 67 3.77 -10.74 15.17
C ARG A 67 2.78 -9.58 15.26
N ASP A 68 2.90 -8.77 16.31
CA ASP A 68 2.00 -7.64 16.53
C ASP A 68 2.26 -6.54 15.49
N ASP A 69 3.52 -6.28 15.12
CA ASP A 69 3.89 -5.41 13.99
C ASP A 69 3.34 -5.93 12.66
N ALA A 70 3.52 -7.23 12.39
CA ALA A 70 2.99 -7.85 11.17
C ALA A 70 1.45 -7.81 11.11
N ARG A 71 0.78 -7.90 12.27
CA ARG A 71 -0.67 -7.76 12.35
C ARG A 71 -1.09 -6.33 12.04
N ALA A 72 -0.45 -5.33 12.63
CA ALA A 72 -0.73 -3.92 12.33
C ALA A 72 -0.55 -3.62 10.83
N GLY A 73 0.55 -4.10 10.23
CA GLY A 73 0.79 -3.95 8.79
C GLY A 73 -0.27 -4.61 7.91
N ARG A 74 -0.84 -5.75 8.32
CA ARG A 74 -1.96 -6.39 7.61
C ARG A 74 -3.24 -5.58 7.71
N GLU A 75 -3.55 -5.04 8.88
CA GLU A 75 -4.73 -4.20 9.09
C GLU A 75 -4.67 -2.91 8.25
N ASP A 76 -3.49 -2.29 8.15
CA ASP A 76 -3.27 -1.13 7.28
C ASP A 76 -3.43 -1.48 5.79
N ALA A 77 -2.87 -2.61 5.36
CA ALA A 77 -3.01 -3.09 3.99
C ALA A 77 -4.47 -3.42 3.62
N GLU A 78 -5.24 -3.99 4.56
CA GLU A 78 -6.66 -4.28 4.37
C GLU A 78 -7.48 -3.00 4.21
N ARG A 79 -7.23 -1.98 5.05
CA ARG A 79 -7.89 -0.68 4.92
C ARG A 79 -7.61 -0.02 3.57
N GLU A 80 -6.38 -0.07 3.09
CA GLU A 80 -6.02 0.47 1.78
C GLU A 80 -6.66 -0.34 0.65
N ALA A 81 -6.71 -1.67 0.75
CA ALA A 81 -7.38 -2.52 -0.23
C ALA A 81 -8.88 -2.19 -0.33
N ASP A 82 -9.56 -1.99 0.79
CA ASP A 82 -10.97 -1.60 0.81
C ASP A 82 -11.20 -0.19 0.24
N ARG A 83 -10.30 0.75 0.51
CA ARG A 83 -10.33 2.08 -0.12
C ARG A 83 -10.20 1.98 -1.63
N LEU A 84 -9.26 1.17 -2.12
CA LEU A 84 -9.05 0.96 -3.55
C LEU A 84 -10.26 0.26 -4.19
N ARG A 85 -10.85 -0.75 -3.56
CA ARG A 85 -12.08 -1.39 -4.04
C ARG A 85 -13.23 -0.40 -4.18
N LYS A 86 -13.45 0.47 -3.19
CA LYS A 86 -14.47 1.52 -3.27
C LYS A 86 -14.20 2.48 -4.42
N ARG A 87 -12.93 2.86 -4.63
CA ARG A 87 -12.55 3.73 -5.74
C ARG A 87 -12.74 3.06 -7.10
N VAL A 88 -12.44 1.77 -7.21
CA VAL A 88 -12.71 0.98 -8.43
C VAL A 88 -14.21 0.93 -8.69
N ALA A 89 -15.03 0.63 -7.69
CA ALA A 89 -16.49 0.61 -7.84
C ALA A 89 -17.05 1.98 -8.25
N GLU A 90 -16.52 3.08 -7.70
CA GLU A 90 -16.87 4.45 -8.12
C GLU A 90 -16.52 4.70 -9.59
N LEU A 91 -15.33 4.30 -10.03
CA LEU A 91 -14.88 4.44 -11.42
C LEU A 91 -15.63 3.51 -12.39
N GLU A 92 -16.02 2.32 -11.94
CA GLU A 92 -16.87 1.39 -12.70
C GLU A 92 -18.31 1.88 -12.82
N GLY A 93 -18.81 2.63 -11.82
CA GLY A 93 -20.10 3.31 -11.88
C GLY A 93 -20.08 4.60 -12.68
N ALA A 94 -18.91 5.23 -12.85
CA ALA A 94 -18.77 6.45 -13.62
C ALA A 94 -19.12 6.21 -15.09
N THR A 95 -20.08 6.99 -15.60
CA THR A 95 -20.47 6.99 -17.01
C THR A 95 -19.60 7.92 -17.84
N ALA A 96 -18.91 8.87 -17.20
CA ALA A 96 -17.93 9.74 -17.83
C ALA A 96 -16.90 10.25 -16.80
N PHE A 97 -15.72 10.65 -17.28
CA PHE A 97 -14.73 11.37 -16.48
C PHE A 97 -13.92 12.35 -17.33
N GLU A 98 -13.38 13.37 -16.68
CA GLU A 98 -12.60 14.42 -17.33
C GLU A 98 -11.10 14.09 -17.32
N VAL A 99 -10.45 14.32 -18.45
CA VAL A 99 -8.99 14.29 -18.59
C VAL A 99 -8.52 15.72 -18.77
N PRO A 100 -7.82 16.30 -17.78
CA PRO A 100 -7.40 17.69 -17.83
C PRO A 100 -6.39 17.92 -18.95
N ARG A 101 -6.52 19.07 -19.62
CA ARG A 101 -5.53 19.58 -20.59
C ARG A 101 -4.61 20.60 -19.90
N PRO A 102 -3.34 20.72 -20.32
CA PRO A 102 -2.46 21.77 -19.84
C PRO A 102 -2.98 23.16 -20.26
N GLY A 103 -2.72 24.16 -19.43
CA GLY A 103 -3.18 25.54 -19.65
C GLY A 103 -4.67 25.75 -19.36
N ASN A 104 -5.29 26.72 -20.05
CA ASN A 104 -6.72 27.06 -19.89
C ASN A 104 -7.62 26.30 -20.89
N ALA A 105 -7.11 25.25 -21.54
CA ALA A 105 -7.88 24.45 -22.46
C ALA A 105 -8.92 23.60 -21.69
N PHE A 106 -10.12 23.45 -22.28
CA PHE A 106 -11.16 22.62 -21.69
C PHE A 106 -10.73 21.15 -21.61
N PRO A 107 -11.10 20.42 -20.54
CA PRO A 107 -10.75 19.01 -20.41
C PRO A 107 -11.40 18.18 -21.53
N LEU A 108 -10.78 17.05 -21.84
CA LEU A 108 -11.41 16.01 -22.64
C LEU A 108 -12.36 15.19 -21.77
N LEU A 109 -13.48 14.78 -22.34
CA LEU A 109 -14.44 13.91 -21.69
C LEU A 109 -14.26 12.48 -22.22
N VAL A 110 -14.00 11.53 -21.33
CA VAL A 110 -14.04 10.11 -21.67
C VAL A 110 -15.34 9.55 -21.14
N GLN A 111 -16.26 9.18 -22.03
CA GLN A 111 -17.62 8.77 -21.68
C GLN A 111 -17.98 7.40 -22.24
N ARG A 112 -18.77 6.64 -21.49
CA ARG A 112 -19.32 5.36 -21.95
C ARG A 112 -20.25 5.58 -23.14
N SER A 113 -20.08 4.73 -24.15
CA SER A 113 -20.96 4.72 -25.31
C SER A 113 -22.31 4.15 -24.92
N TYR A 114 -23.39 4.84 -25.32
CA TYR A 114 -24.75 4.36 -25.08
C TYR A 114 -24.95 2.95 -25.67
N GLY A 115 -25.56 2.06 -24.89
CA GLY A 115 -25.80 0.66 -25.27
C GLY A 115 -24.61 -0.29 -25.14
N HIS A 116 -23.44 0.20 -24.71
CA HIS A 116 -22.24 -0.63 -24.52
C HIS A 116 -21.63 -0.37 -23.14
N THR A 117 -21.55 -1.39 -22.30
CA THR A 117 -20.99 -1.28 -20.94
C THR A 117 -19.47 -1.22 -20.92
N ASP A 118 -18.82 -1.72 -21.98
CA ASP A 118 -17.37 -1.86 -22.12
C ASP A 118 -16.74 -0.89 -23.13
N ARG A 119 -17.56 -0.09 -23.84
CA ARG A 119 -17.07 0.85 -24.86
C ARG A 119 -17.14 2.30 -24.38
N TRP A 120 -16.07 3.01 -24.68
CA TRP A 120 -15.84 4.40 -24.30
C TRP A 120 -15.55 5.23 -25.53
N SER A 121 -15.86 6.51 -25.45
CA SER A 121 -15.60 7.51 -26.48
C SER A 121 -14.88 8.69 -25.85
N ILE A 122 -13.99 9.31 -26.61
CA ILE A 122 -13.25 10.51 -26.20
C ILE A 122 -13.89 11.69 -26.92
N CYS A 123 -14.40 12.64 -26.15
CA CYS A 123 -15.10 13.81 -26.63
C CYS A 123 -14.41 15.08 -26.14
N ASP A 124 -14.54 16.16 -26.89
CA ASP A 124 -14.24 17.50 -26.39
C ASP A 124 -15.52 18.24 -25.97
N ARG A 125 -15.38 19.47 -25.47
CA ARG A 125 -16.51 20.29 -25.03
C ARG A 125 -17.44 20.73 -26.17
N GLU A 126 -16.96 20.71 -27.41
CA GLU A 126 -17.76 21.05 -28.61
C GLU A 126 -18.62 19.86 -29.07
N GLY A 127 -18.53 18.71 -28.40
CA GLY A 127 -19.23 17.50 -28.80
C GLY A 127 -18.57 16.81 -30.00
N ARG A 128 -17.31 17.12 -30.31
CA ARG A 128 -16.54 16.35 -31.29
C ARG A 128 -16.03 15.08 -30.63
N ARG A 129 -16.05 13.97 -31.37
CA ARG A 129 -15.55 12.67 -30.93
C ARG A 129 -14.25 12.33 -31.67
N TRP A 130 -13.28 11.80 -30.95
CA TRP A 130 -12.06 11.28 -31.57
C TRP A 130 -12.30 9.92 -32.22
N THR A 131 -11.82 9.76 -33.45
CA THR A 131 -11.85 8.51 -34.25
C THR A 131 -10.42 8.09 -34.56
N ARG A 132 -10.16 6.78 -34.73
CA ARG A 132 -8.79 6.30 -35.02
C ARG A 132 -8.32 6.74 -36.39
N HIS A 133 -9.22 6.89 -37.35
CA HIS A 133 -8.85 7.13 -38.75
C HIS A 133 -8.95 8.58 -39.19
N VAL A 134 -9.87 9.37 -38.61
CA VAL A 134 -10.17 10.72 -39.09
C VAL A 134 -9.81 11.80 -38.05
N GLY A 135 -9.53 11.42 -36.80
CA GLY A 135 -9.30 12.37 -35.71
C GLY A 135 -10.62 12.93 -35.16
N TRP A 136 -10.67 14.23 -34.87
CA TRP A 136 -11.85 14.90 -34.29
C TRP A 136 -13.00 15.06 -35.31
N CYS A 137 -14.13 14.42 -35.04
CA CYS A 137 -15.33 14.45 -35.88
C CYS A 137 -16.55 15.01 -35.11
N PRO A 138 -17.31 15.97 -35.65
CA PRO A 138 -18.51 16.50 -34.99
C PRO A 138 -19.62 15.44 -34.82
N GLU A 139 -20.29 15.41 -33.66
CA GLU A 139 -21.43 14.51 -33.41
C GLU A 139 -22.69 14.88 -34.21
N PHE A 140 -22.89 16.18 -34.51
CA PHE A 140 -24.07 16.72 -35.18
C PHE A 140 -24.26 16.28 -36.64
N GLY A 141 -23.24 15.72 -37.29
CA GLY A 141 -23.40 15.15 -38.63
C GLY A 141 -24.18 13.83 -38.62
N GLY A 142 -24.38 13.24 -37.43
CA GLY A 142 -24.66 11.84 -37.32
C GLY A 142 -23.45 11.11 -37.86
N ILE A 143 -22.76 10.37 -37.00
CA ILE A 143 -22.04 9.23 -37.54
C ILE A 143 -23.14 8.28 -38.06
N ALA A 144 -23.62 8.50 -39.28
CA ALA A 144 -24.70 7.75 -39.91
C ALA A 144 -24.20 6.35 -40.31
N ASP A 145 -22.89 6.24 -40.48
CA ASP A 145 -22.17 5.01 -40.76
C ASP A 145 -21.78 4.31 -39.45
N GLU A 146 -22.34 3.14 -39.18
CA GLU A 146 -22.01 2.34 -37.99
C GLU A 146 -20.49 2.04 -37.91
N HIS A 147 -19.79 1.94 -39.05
CA HIS A 147 -18.33 1.73 -39.08
C HIS A 147 -17.57 2.88 -38.42
N LEU A 148 -17.97 4.12 -38.67
CA LEU A 148 -17.36 5.29 -38.05
C LEU A 148 -17.70 5.38 -36.54
N ARG A 149 -18.81 4.77 -36.09
CA ARG A 149 -19.15 4.72 -34.66
C ARG A 149 -18.25 3.74 -33.93
N ASP A 150 -18.03 2.57 -34.53
CA ASP A 150 -17.10 1.58 -34.01
C ASP A 150 -15.66 2.10 -34.01
N ASP A 151 -15.28 2.88 -35.02
CA ASP A 151 -13.96 3.51 -35.04
C ASP A 151 -13.74 4.52 -33.91
N ALA A 152 -14.81 5.07 -33.35
CA ALA A 152 -14.80 6.00 -32.23
C ALA A 152 -15.03 5.33 -30.86
N ARG A 153 -15.19 3.99 -30.83
CA ARG A 153 -15.40 3.18 -29.62
C ARG A 153 -14.09 2.51 -29.22
N PHE A 154 -13.72 2.70 -27.96
CA PHE A 154 -12.49 2.20 -27.34
C PHE A 154 -12.82 1.38 -26.11
N THR A 155 -11.97 0.42 -25.75
CA THR A 155 -12.01 -0.11 -24.37
C THR A 155 -11.51 0.96 -23.40
N LEU A 156 -11.83 0.88 -22.10
CA LEU A 156 -11.31 1.86 -21.12
C LEU A 156 -9.78 1.88 -21.08
N ALA A 157 -9.15 0.70 -21.22
CA ALA A 157 -7.71 0.53 -21.24
C ALA A 157 -7.04 1.23 -22.45
N GLU A 158 -7.77 1.39 -23.55
CA GLU A 158 -7.32 2.15 -24.72
C GLU A 158 -7.66 3.64 -24.61
N ALA A 159 -8.89 3.95 -24.19
CA ALA A 159 -9.44 5.30 -24.18
C ALA A 159 -8.65 6.23 -23.24
N LEU A 160 -8.31 5.76 -22.04
CA LEU A 160 -7.67 6.61 -21.03
C LEU A 160 -6.23 7.02 -21.42
N PRO A 161 -5.33 6.10 -21.81
CA PRO A 161 -4.01 6.49 -22.31
C PRO A 161 -4.07 7.35 -23.57
N LEU A 162 -5.02 7.08 -24.47
CA LEU A 162 -5.22 7.90 -25.67
C LEU A 162 -5.68 9.31 -25.33
N ALA A 163 -6.69 9.46 -24.46
CA ALA A 163 -7.17 10.77 -24.00
C ALA A 163 -6.07 11.57 -23.30
N ARG A 164 -5.21 10.92 -22.50
CA ARG A 164 -4.05 11.59 -21.88
C ARG A 164 -3.04 12.09 -22.91
N ARG A 165 -2.78 11.33 -23.97
CA ARG A 165 -1.92 11.77 -25.08
C ARG A 165 -2.55 12.95 -25.83
N LEU A 166 -3.81 12.83 -26.23
CA LEU A 166 -4.58 13.90 -26.89
C LEU A 166 -4.79 15.15 -26.03
N ALA A 167 -4.67 15.00 -24.71
CA ALA A 167 -4.70 16.12 -23.78
C ALA A 167 -3.33 16.78 -23.65
N ALA A 168 -2.24 16.03 -23.78
CA ALA A 168 -0.87 16.55 -23.74
C ALA A 168 -0.44 17.19 -25.07
N GLU A 169 -0.99 16.73 -26.19
CA GLU A 169 -0.84 17.34 -27.51
C GLU A 169 -1.59 18.68 -27.54
N ASP A 170 -0.90 19.77 -27.93
CA ASP A 170 -1.55 21.07 -28.14
C ASP A 170 -2.62 20.88 -29.24
N PRO A 171 -3.90 21.23 -28.99
CA PRO A 171 -4.92 21.18 -30.03
C PRO A 171 -4.54 21.98 -31.30
N HIS A 172 -3.58 22.91 -31.21
CA HIS A 172 -3.06 23.68 -32.34
C HIS A 172 -1.93 22.99 -33.14
N ASP A 173 -1.37 21.88 -32.65
CA ASP A 173 -0.26 21.15 -33.32
C ASP A 173 -0.74 20.01 -34.25
N SER A 174 -2.05 19.82 -34.40
CA SER A 174 -2.58 18.87 -35.38
C SER A 174 -2.25 19.32 -36.81
N LEU A 175 -1.76 18.39 -37.64
CA LEU A 175 -1.46 18.61 -39.07
C LEU A 175 -2.66 19.15 -39.88
N LEU A 176 -3.88 19.04 -39.35
CA LEU A 176 -5.11 19.58 -39.95
C LEU A 176 -5.37 21.06 -39.62
N HIS A 177 -4.59 21.70 -38.76
CA HIS A 177 -4.69 23.14 -38.46
C HIS A 177 -3.70 24.00 -39.27
N HIS A 178 -2.89 23.40 -40.14
CA HIS A 178 -1.92 24.14 -40.96
C HIS A 178 -2.47 24.76 -42.26
N THR A 179 -3.78 24.71 -42.52
CA THR A 179 -4.35 25.23 -43.78
C THR A 179 -5.06 26.57 -43.68
N TYR A 180 -5.07 27.24 -42.53
CA TYR A 180 -5.33 28.69 -42.50
C TYR A 180 -4.02 29.46 -42.60
N ARG A 181 -3.51 29.55 -43.84
CA ARG A 181 -2.60 30.62 -44.25
C ARG A 181 -3.42 31.92 -44.27
N LEU A 182 -3.68 32.49 -43.11
CA LEU A 182 -4.21 33.85 -42.99
C LEU A 182 -3.16 34.81 -43.58
N GLY A 183 -3.47 35.36 -44.76
CA GLY A 183 -3.04 36.72 -45.09
C GLY A 183 -2.11 36.94 -46.28
N HIS A 184 -2.09 36.14 -47.36
CA HIS A 184 -1.30 36.54 -48.54
C HIS A 184 -1.86 36.24 -49.95
N ASP A 185 -3.14 35.87 -50.12
CA ASP A 185 -3.75 35.79 -51.46
C ASP A 185 -5.19 36.33 -51.47
N LEU A 186 -5.38 37.58 -51.02
CA LEU A 186 -6.57 38.34 -51.44
C LEU A 186 -6.22 39.00 -52.78
N PRO A 187 -6.99 38.79 -53.86
CA PRO A 187 -6.77 39.52 -55.11
C PRO A 187 -6.89 41.02 -54.83
N GLU A 188 -5.93 41.81 -55.31
CA GLU A 188 -5.99 43.26 -55.24
C GLU A 188 -7.26 43.73 -55.95
N MET A 189 -8.22 44.23 -55.18
CA MET A 189 -9.41 44.85 -55.74
C MET A 189 -8.99 46.19 -56.36
N PRO A 190 -9.29 46.43 -57.66
CA PRO A 190 -8.97 47.69 -58.30
C PRO A 190 -9.73 48.82 -57.60
N ARG A 191 -9.00 49.83 -57.13
CA ARG A 191 -9.58 51.05 -56.60
C ARG A 191 -10.12 51.87 -57.78
N GLY A 192 -11.44 51.85 -57.94
CA GLY A 192 -12.19 52.83 -58.74
C GLY A 192 -12.51 54.07 -57.94
#